data_AF-V4AXB8-F1
#
_entry.id   AF-V4AXB8-F1
#
_cell.length_a   1.000
_cell.length_b   1.000
_cell.length_c   1.000
_cell.angle_alpha   90.00
_cell.angle_beta   90.00
_cell.angle_gamma   90.00
#
_symmetry.space_group_name_H-M   'P 1'
#
loop_
_entity.id
_entity.type
_entity.pdbx_description
1 polymer ?
#
loop_
_entity_poly.entity_id
_entity_poly.type
_entity_poly.pdbx_seq_one_letter_code
_entity_poly.pdbx_strand_id
1 'polypeptide(L)'
;DEDRASYDDISSEDDMIAAEVDELQGIELYDISEDPWNFITSSFNPLQSELIPLECYESPALCKFEVEKKASDILDISDRPTEAESILDLIKQFADAPHHDKWVESMESLPTLFDNGLTYLIIKEDNTAVVEKIIEWTMEGVDLDKAMKQPESAFKVRHLKMGIKLTGALTSFSPDFAKKLILKDIQHKLINLFVSPYMAFSVKLLIVQALDKTVRFIDGLNWFLGTHTNQIPNKQTCYQRVLEIMMGKQLVRTTVALSCFLKKIHVFEVLKNFSRTVTNIVNSSSTNEDKINTKLTEIQDWLAPCQKQSYGYEGLSSMINLLKHTSEEIQKQPMPLVTVLRLLHNLAIPSDTRFPDENPKELKYKYALIELYSADCLPILMTILQ
;
A
#
# COMPACT_ATOMS: atom_id res chain seq x y z
N ASP A 1 15.37 75.66 2.35
CA ASP A 1 14.49 76.42 1.44
C ASP A 1 14.38 75.59 0.17
N GLU A 2 13.34 74.76 0.13
CA GLU A 2 12.04 75.10 -0.50
C GLU A 2 12.23 75.11 -2.02
N ASP A 3 11.51 74.37 -2.86
CA ASP A 3 10.18 73.78 -2.73
C ASP A 3 9.93 72.82 -3.93
N ARG A 4 9.15 71.76 -3.67
CA ARG A 4 7.98 71.21 -4.42
C ARG A 4 7.96 71.32 -5.96
N ALA A 5 7.43 70.39 -6.74
CA ALA A 5 6.77 69.09 -6.56
C ALA A 5 6.51 68.53 -7.97
N SER A 6 6.58 67.21 -8.15
CA SER A 6 5.77 66.50 -9.14
C SER A 6 5.47 65.12 -8.57
N TYR A 7 4.27 65.02 -8.02
CA TYR A 7 3.60 63.77 -7.67
C TYR A 7 3.23 63.05 -8.97
N ASP A 8 3.38 61.73 -9.01
CA ASP A 8 2.26 60.81 -9.25
C ASP A 8 2.71 59.34 -9.06
N ASP A 9 1.95 58.68 -8.18
CA ASP A 9 1.65 57.25 -8.08
C ASP A 9 2.76 56.21 -7.85
N ILE A 10 2.96 55.89 -6.57
CA ILE A 10 3.08 54.50 -6.13
C ILE A 10 1.94 54.26 -5.12
N SER A 11 0.97 53.47 -5.57
CA SER A 11 -0.23 53.04 -4.86
C SER A 11 0.10 52.37 -3.51
N SER A 12 -0.58 52.82 -2.46
CA SER A 12 -0.58 52.26 -1.11
C SER A 12 -1.46 51.00 -1.03
N GLU A 13 -0.87 49.83 -0.81
CA GLU A 13 -1.60 48.59 -0.48
C GLU A 13 -1.32 48.05 0.93
N ASP A 14 -0.59 48.79 1.77
CA ASP A 14 -0.18 48.29 3.11
C ASP A 14 -1.01 48.80 4.31
N ASP A 15 -2.12 49.52 4.11
CA ASP A 15 -2.90 50.13 5.22
C ASP A 15 -4.30 49.51 5.49
N MET A 16 -4.60 48.30 4.99
CA MET A 16 -5.93 47.69 5.17
C MET A 16 -6.01 46.43 6.05
N ILE A 17 -4.98 46.09 6.85
CA ILE A 17 -5.03 44.89 7.73
C ILE A 17 -5.22 45.24 9.21
N ALA A 18 -5.15 46.52 9.61
CA ALA A 18 -5.21 46.89 11.03
C ALA A 18 -6.61 47.20 11.58
N ALA A 19 -7.65 47.28 10.74
CA ALA A 19 -8.97 47.75 11.16
C ALA A 19 -10.04 46.67 11.42
N GLU A 20 -9.78 45.39 11.10
CA GLU A 20 -10.76 44.30 11.32
C GLU A 20 -10.48 43.43 12.56
N VAL A 21 -9.42 43.71 13.33
CA VAL A 21 -9.08 42.90 14.52
C VAL A 21 -9.77 43.41 15.80
N ASP A 22 -10.35 44.60 15.79
CA ASP A 22 -10.85 45.27 17.01
C ASP A 22 -12.38 45.15 17.23
N GLU A 23 -13.13 44.53 16.30
CA GLU A 23 -14.59 44.34 16.46
C GLU A 23 -15.01 42.98 17.06
N LEU A 24 -14.06 42.14 17.48
CA LEU A 24 -14.36 40.82 18.08
C LEU A 24 -14.15 40.75 19.60
N GLN A 25 -13.83 41.84 20.28
CA GLN A 25 -13.62 41.87 21.75
C GLN A 25 -14.91 42.06 22.59
N GLY A 26 -16.08 41.77 22.02
CA GLY A 26 -17.37 41.98 22.69
C GLY A 26 -18.25 40.76 22.88
N ILE A 27 -17.79 39.53 22.60
CA ILE A 27 -18.58 38.33 22.87
C ILE A 27 -18.24 37.82 24.27
N GLU A 28 -19.04 38.27 25.24
CA GLU A 28 -19.17 37.60 26.54
C GLU A 28 -19.44 36.12 26.28
N LEU A 29 -18.43 35.29 26.54
CA LEU A 29 -18.48 33.83 26.44
C LEU A 29 -19.38 33.31 27.59
N TYR A 30 -20.68 33.57 27.50
CA TYR A 30 -21.67 32.91 28.35
C TYR A 30 -21.62 31.43 28.06
N ASP A 31 -21.11 30.69 29.04
CA ASP A 31 -21.62 29.40 29.49
C ASP A 31 -22.14 28.50 28.36
N ILE A 32 -21.23 28.08 27.47
CA ILE A 32 -21.45 26.90 26.64
C ILE A 32 -21.37 25.73 27.60
N SER A 33 -22.54 25.40 28.16
CA SER A 33 -22.83 24.18 28.90
C SER A 33 -22.06 23.01 28.29
N GLU A 34 -21.36 22.27 29.16
CA GLU A 34 -20.71 21.01 28.86
C GLU A 34 -21.62 20.09 27.99
N ASP A 35 -20.98 19.44 27.01
CA ASP A 35 -21.48 18.35 26.14
C ASP A 35 -22.38 18.66 24.93
N PRO A 36 -21.78 19.08 23.79
CA PRO A 36 -22.37 18.88 22.46
C PRO A 36 -22.40 17.40 22.02
N TRP A 37 -21.76 16.49 22.77
CA TRP A 37 -21.57 15.08 22.39
C TRP A 37 -22.52 14.11 23.09
N ASN A 38 -23.56 14.59 23.79
CA ASN A 38 -24.63 13.74 24.33
C ASN A 38 -25.65 13.34 23.25
N PHE A 39 -25.16 12.86 22.10
CA PHE A 39 -25.96 11.91 21.34
C PHE A 39 -26.03 10.66 22.21
N ILE A 40 -27.23 10.32 22.67
CA ILE A 40 -27.53 8.96 23.09
C ILE A 40 -27.21 8.10 21.87
N THR A 41 -25.97 7.61 21.80
CA THR A 41 -25.57 6.67 20.78
C THR A 41 -26.40 5.44 21.08
N SER A 42 -27.49 5.28 20.33
CA SER A 42 -28.08 3.97 20.11
C SER A 42 -26.89 3.05 19.89
N SER A 43 -26.69 2.09 20.79
CA SER A 43 -25.47 1.27 20.90
C SER A 43 -24.88 1.03 19.52
N PHE A 44 -23.77 1.69 19.19
CA PHE A 44 -23.17 1.54 17.87
C PHE A 44 -22.78 0.07 17.73
N ASN A 45 -23.55 -0.66 16.94
CA ASN A 45 -23.28 -2.06 16.66
C ASN A 45 -22.45 -2.10 15.36
N PRO A 46 -21.12 -2.30 15.45
CA PRO A 46 -20.27 -2.38 14.27
C PRO A 46 -20.65 -3.53 13.33
N LEU A 47 -21.43 -4.53 13.78
CA LEU A 47 -21.96 -5.61 12.94
C LEU A 47 -23.19 -5.19 12.11
N GLN A 48 -23.82 -4.06 12.44
CA GLN A 48 -24.96 -3.50 11.70
C GLN A 48 -24.58 -2.27 10.86
N SER A 49 -23.34 -1.82 10.95
CA SER A 49 -22.82 -0.64 10.24
C SER A 49 -21.86 -1.08 9.13
N GLU A 50 -22.39 -1.35 7.93
CA GLU A 50 -21.55 -1.51 6.75
C GLU A 50 -21.14 -0.12 6.21
N LEU A 51 -19.84 0.12 6.14
CA LEU A 51 -19.30 1.32 5.51
C LEU A 51 -19.45 1.17 3.98
N ILE A 52 -20.24 2.05 3.39
CA ILE A 52 -20.44 2.10 1.94
C ILE A 52 -19.18 2.71 1.29
N PRO A 53 -18.73 2.22 0.12
CA PRO A 53 -17.64 2.84 -0.63
C PRO A 53 -17.92 4.32 -0.93
N LEU A 54 -16.88 5.15 -0.89
CA LEU A 54 -16.99 6.58 -1.23
C LEU A 54 -17.43 6.74 -2.70
N GLU A 55 -18.52 7.46 -2.96
CA GLU A 55 -19.05 7.67 -4.31
C GLU A 55 -18.32 8.79 -5.07
N CYS A 56 -17.75 9.75 -4.35
CA CYS A 56 -17.18 10.97 -4.94
C CYS A 56 -15.73 10.81 -5.42
N TYR A 57 -15.03 9.74 -5.01
CA TYR A 57 -13.61 9.54 -5.32
C TYR A 57 -13.41 8.34 -6.24
N GLU A 58 -12.60 8.53 -7.28
CA GLU A 58 -12.18 7.43 -8.13
C GLU A 58 -11.32 6.44 -7.33
N SER A 59 -11.55 5.14 -7.58
CA SER A 59 -10.76 4.11 -6.91
C SER A 59 -9.28 4.22 -7.32
N PRO A 60 -8.35 4.29 -6.36
CA PRO A 60 -6.91 4.33 -6.66
C PRO A 60 -6.40 3.02 -7.31
N ALA A 61 -7.25 1.98 -7.38
CA ALA A 61 -6.92 0.71 -8.02
C ALA A 61 -6.99 0.76 -9.55
N LEU A 62 -7.75 1.70 -10.13
CA LEU A 62 -8.00 1.78 -11.57
C LEU A 62 -6.69 1.98 -12.34
N CYS A 63 -6.56 1.32 -13.51
CA CYS A 63 -5.50 1.63 -14.45
C CYS A 63 -5.87 2.82 -15.34
N LYS A 64 -4.87 3.44 -15.97
CA LYS A 64 -5.10 4.59 -16.86
C LYS A 64 -6.12 4.30 -17.96
N PHE A 65 -6.02 3.13 -18.58
CA PHE A 65 -6.98 2.66 -19.59
C PHE A 65 -8.42 2.63 -19.06
N GLU A 66 -8.65 2.20 -17.82
CA GLU A 66 -10.00 2.17 -17.22
C GLU A 66 -10.53 3.58 -16.94
N VAL A 67 -9.67 4.50 -16.54
CA VAL A 67 -10.01 5.91 -16.33
C VAL A 67 -10.35 6.57 -17.67
N GLU A 68 -9.51 6.40 -18.68
CA GLU A 68 -9.72 6.93 -20.02
C GLU A 68 -10.92 6.31 -20.71
N LYS A 69 -11.19 5.02 -20.48
CA LYS A 69 -12.41 4.37 -20.97
C LYS A 69 -13.67 5.04 -20.43
N LYS A 70 -13.71 5.28 -19.11
CA LYS A 70 -14.82 6.01 -18.49
C LYS A 70 -14.94 7.43 -19.03
N ALA A 71 -13.83 8.12 -19.26
CA ALA A 71 -13.83 9.46 -19.85
C ALA A 71 -14.31 9.46 -21.31
N SER A 72 -13.94 8.45 -22.11
CA SER A 72 -14.36 8.31 -23.50
C SER A 72 -15.81 7.86 -23.68
N ASP A 73 -16.41 7.21 -22.69
CA ASP A 73 -17.86 6.96 -22.68
C ASP A 73 -18.66 8.27 -22.49
N ILE A 74 -18.03 9.29 -21.90
CA ILE A 74 -18.61 10.62 -21.63
C ILE A 74 -18.33 11.60 -22.78
N LEU A 75 -17.12 11.54 -23.34
CA LEU A 75 -16.65 12.41 -24.43
C LEU A 75 -16.70 11.65 -25.75
N ASP A 76 -17.64 12.01 -26.64
CA ASP A 76 -17.72 11.41 -27.97
C ASP A 76 -16.59 11.94 -28.87
N ILE A 77 -15.43 11.29 -28.79
CA ILE A 77 -14.26 11.60 -29.62
C ILE A 77 -14.46 10.94 -30.99
N SER A 78 -14.86 11.74 -31.98
CA SER A 78 -15.13 11.28 -33.35
C SER A 78 -13.87 11.08 -34.19
N ASP A 79 -12.84 11.90 -33.97
CA ASP A 79 -11.63 11.88 -34.81
C ASP A 79 -10.56 10.94 -34.26
N ARG A 80 -9.87 10.22 -35.16
CA ARG A 80 -8.79 9.31 -34.81
C ARG A 80 -7.56 10.10 -34.33
N PRO A 81 -7.00 9.81 -33.13
CA PRO A 81 -5.76 10.43 -32.67
C PRO A 81 -4.56 10.08 -33.54
N THR A 82 -3.59 10.99 -33.64
CA THR A 82 -2.33 10.77 -34.38
C THR A 82 -1.53 9.57 -33.86
N GLU A 83 -1.65 9.27 -32.57
CA GLU A 83 -1.01 8.16 -31.89
C GLU A 83 -1.61 6.82 -32.33
N ALA A 84 -2.92 6.77 -32.58
CA ALA A 84 -3.59 5.58 -33.10
C ALA A 84 -3.16 5.29 -34.54
N GLU A 85 -3.06 6.32 -35.39
CA GLU A 85 -2.52 6.19 -36.75
C GLU A 85 -1.08 5.69 -36.75
N SER A 86 -0.25 6.27 -35.87
CA SER A 86 1.15 5.87 -35.70
C SER A 86 1.27 4.39 -35.33
N ILE A 87 0.42 3.87 -34.43
CA ILE A 87 0.40 2.44 -34.06
C ILE A 87 0.04 1.57 -35.27
N LEU A 88 -0.99 1.96 -36.04
CA LEU A 88 -1.42 1.21 -37.22
C LEU A 88 -0.33 1.19 -38.29
N ASP A 89 0.38 2.29 -38.49
CA ASP A 89 1.45 2.38 -39.47
C ASP A 89 2.69 1.59 -39.04
N LEU A 90 3.03 1.55 -37.75
CA LEU A 90 4.04 0.65 -37.22
C LEU A 90 3.69 -0.81 -37.48
N ILE A 91 2.42 -1.19 -37.30
CA ILE A 91 1.96 -2.56 -37.56
C ILE A 91 2.08 -2.91 -39.04
N LYS A 92 1.63 -2.02 -39.95
CA LYS A 92 1.80 -2.24 -41.39
C LYS A 92 3.27 -2.34 -41.78
N GLN A 93 4.13 -1.50 -41.20
CA GLN A 93 5.55 -1.45 -41.52
C GLN A 93 6.28 -2.72 -41.10
N PHE A 94 5.97 -3.27 -39.93
CA PHE A 94 6.75 -4.35 -39.31
C PHE A 94 6.04 -5.69 -39.23
N ALA A 95 4.80 -5.84 -39.73
CA ALA A 95 4.07 -7.10 -39.67
C ALA A 95 4.81 -8.26 -40.36
N ASP A 96 5.42 -7.96 -41.52
CA ASP A 96 6.13 -8.92 -42.39
C ASP A 96 7.61 -8.57 -42.61
N ALA A 97 8.09 -7.47 -42.01
CA ALA A 97 9.46 -7.00 -42.18
C ALA A 97 10.41 -7.65 -41.16
N PRO A 98 11.72 -7.74 -41.46
CA PRO A 98 12.69 -8.24 -40.50
C PRO A 98 12.81 -7.30 -39.29
N HIS A 99 12.72 -7.88 -38.09
CA HIS A 99 12.81 -7.16 -36.82
C HIS A 99 14.27 -6.85 -36.44
N HIS A 100 14.88 -5.90 -37.13
CA HIS A 100 16.25 -5.43 -36.87
C HIS A 100 16.27 -4.12 -36.05
N ASP A 101 17.30 -3.30 -36.26
CA ASP A 101 17.55 -2.00 -35.65
C ASP A 101 16.30 -1.09 -35.61
N LYS A 102 15.72 -0.77 -36.76
CA LYS A 102 14.58 0.15 -36.86
C LYS A 102 13.36 -0.32 -36.08
N TRP A 103 13.11 -1.63 -36.10
CA TRP A 103 12.03 -2.22 -35.33
C TRP A 103 12.27 -2.07 -33.83
N VAL A 104 13.48 -2.34 -33.35
CA VAL A 104 13.81 -2.17 -31.92
C VAL A 104 13.59 -0.71 -31.48
N GLU A 105 14.00 0.27 -32.29
CA GLU A 105 13.82 1.69 -31.96
C GLU A 105 12.34 2.11 -31.95
N SER A 106 11.56 1.66 -32.94
CA SER A 106 10.12 1.89 -32.96
C SER A 106 9.39 1.23 -31.79
N MET A 107 9.82 0.05 -31.36
CA MET A 107 9.23 -0.64 -30.22
C MET A 107 9.64 -0.03 -28.87
N GLU A 108 10.79 0.66 -28.80
CA GLU A 108 11.19 1.43 -27.61
C GLU A 108 10.30 2.66 -27.38
N SER A 109 9.79 3.29 -28.45
CA SER A 109 8.85 4.42 -28.37
C SER A 109 7.39 4.01 -28.28
N LEU A 110 7.02 2.79 -28.71
CA LEU A 110 5.64 2.30 -28.70
C LEU A 110 4.85 2.51 -27.38
N PRO A 111 5.42 2.31 -26.16
CA PRO A 111 4.70 2.56 -24.92
C PRO A 111 4.14 3.98 -24.75
N THR A 112 4.74 5.00 -25.39
CA THR A 112 4.27 6.38 -25.27
C THR A 112 2.98 6.62 -26.04
N LEU A 113 2.61 5.71 -26.96
CA LEU A 113 1.41 5.80 -27.78
C LEU A 113 0.20 5.10 -27.15
N PHE A 114 0.37 4.42 -26.01
CA PHE A 114 -0.67 3.58 -25.42
C PHE A 114 -1.86 4.38 -24.88
N ASP A 115 -1.59 5.42 -24.09
CA ASP A 115 -2.62 6.19 -23.38
C ASP A 115 -3.70 6.70 -24.36
N ASN A 116 -3.38 7.55 -25.35
CA ASN A 116 -4.40 8.02 -26.31
C ASN A 116 -4.65 7.07 -27.48
N GLY A 117 -3.58 6.50 -28.05
CA GLY A 117 -3.66 5.78 -29.31
C GLY A 117 -4.23 4.38 -29.15
N LEU A 118 -3.65 3.58 -28.26
CA LEU A 118 -4.08 2.20 -28.06
C LEU A 118 -5.48 2.16 -27.41
N THR A 119 -5.76 3.06 -26.46
CA THR A 119 -7.10 3.19 -25.86
C THR A 119 -8.18 3.42 -26.92
N TYR A 120 -7.97 4.35 -27.85
CA TYR A 120 -8.91 4.62 -28.95
C TYR A 120 -9.15 3.39 -29.84
N LEU A 121 -8.07 2.71 -30.25
CA LEU A 121 -8.15 1.51 -31.12
C LEU A 121 -8.94 0.35 -30.48
N ILE A 122 -8.90 0.23 -29.15
CA ILE A 122 -9.62 -0.83 -28.43
C ILE A 122 -11.09 -0.44 -28.23
N ILE A 123 -11.35 0.80 -27.81
CA ILE A 123 -12.71 1.21 -27.41
C ILE A 123 -13.59 1.52 -28.62
N LYS A 124 -13.08 2.28 -29.59
CA LYS A 124 -13.88 2.79 -30.72
C LYS A 124 -13.79 1.87 -31.94
N GLU A 125 -12.64 1.27 -32.20
CA GLU A 125 -12.43 0.41 -33.40
C GLU A 125 -12.50 -1.10 -33.13
N ASP A 126 -12.60 -1.52 -31.86
CA ASP A 126 -12.57 -2.93 -31.43
C ASP A 126 -11.44 -3.76 -32.08
N ASN A 127 -10.30 -3.10 -32.32
CA ASN A 127 -9.21 -3.68 -33.09
C ASN A 127 -8.31 -4.55 -32.20
N THR A 128 -8.84 -5.71 -31.79
CA THR A 128 -8.14 -6.67 -30.93
C THR A 128 -6.90 -7.28 -31.59
N ALA A 129 -6.83 -7.30 -32.93
CA ALA A 129 -5.69 -7.82 -33.69
C ALA A 129 -4.40 -7.01 -33.45
N VAL A 130 -4.52 -5.69 -33.30
CA VAL A 130 -3.39 -4.80 -32.96
C VAL A 130 -2.73 -5.24 -31.65
N VAL A 131 -3.55 -5.51 -30.63
CA VAL A 131 -3.08 -5.97 -29.31
C VAL A 131 -2.37 -7.31 -29.42
N GLU A 132 -2.91 -8.24 -30.20
CA GLU A 132 -2.30 -9.57 -30.38
C GLU A 132 -0.92 -9.47 -31.02
N LYS A 133 -0.76 -8.62 -32.03
CA LYS A 133 0.54 -8.36 -32.67
C LYS A 133 1.54 -7.74 -31.70
N ILE A 134 1.12 -6.75 -30.90
CA ILE A 134 1.98 -6.13 -29.88
C ILE A 134 2.38 -7.15 -28.80
N ILE A 135 1.48 -8.05 -28.41
CA ILE A 135 1.79 -9.15 -27.49
C ILE A 135 2.81 -10.11 -28.12
N GLU A 136 2.65 -10.50 -29.38
CA GLU A 136 3.63 -11.34 -30.09
C GLU A 136 5.01 -10.70 -30.14
N TRP A 137 5.09 -9.41 -30.47
CA TRP A 137 6.31 -8.62 -30.45
C TRP A 137 6.94 -8.50 -29.06
N THR A 138 6.12 -8.38 -28.02
CA THR A 138 6.59 -8.38 -26.63
C THR A 138 7.19 -9.73 -26.26
N MET A 139 6.55 -10.83 -26.66
CA MET A 139 7.04 -12.20 -26.43
C MET A 139 8.34 -12.48 -27.20
N GLU A 140 8.48 -11.92 -28.40
CA GLU A 140 9.72 -11.92 -29.17
C GLU A 140 10.81 -11.08 -28.50
N GLY A 141 10.47 -9.90 -27.99
CA GLY A 141 11.41 -9.00 -27.32
C GLY A 141 12.06 -9.60 -26.06
N VAL A 142 11.42 -10.59 -25.42
CA VAL A 142 11.97 -11.31 -24.26
C VAL A 142 12.63 -12.64 -24.63
N ASP A 143 12.77 -12.95 -25.93
CA ASP A 143 13.41 -14.17 -26.39
C ASP A 143 14.92 -13.94 -26.59
N LEU A 144 15.74 -14.66 -25.82
CA LEU A 144 17.19 -14.52 -25.87
C LEU A 144 17.77 -14.93 -27.22
N ASP A 145 17.24 -15.98 -27.84
CA ASP A 145 17.76 -16.50 -29.10
C ASP A 145 17.48 -15.53 -30.24
N LYS A 146 16.29 -14.92 -30.25
CA LYS A 146 15.95 -13.87 -31.22
C LYS A 146 16.77 -12.61 -31.00
N ALA A 147 16.96 -12.18 -29.75
CA ALA A 147 17.82 -11.04 -29.43
C ALA A 147 19.28 -11.27 -29.87
N MET A 148 19.80 -12.49 -29.74
CA MET A 148 21.18 -12.81 -30.13
C MET A 148 21.41 -12.85 -31.64
N LYS A 149 20.34 -13.03 -32.44
CA LYS A 149 20.35 -12.99 -33.91
C LYS A 149 20.38 -11.57 -34.48
N GLN A 150 20.30 -10.53 -33.65
CA GLN A 150 20.42 -9.15 -34.13
C GLN A 150 21.77 -8.94 -34.84
N PRO A 151 21.78 -8.29 -36.03
CA PRO A 151 22.99 -8.09 -36.83
C PRO A 151 24.07 -7.34 -36.06
N GLU A 152 23.66 -6.28 -35.37
CA GLU A 152 24.54 -5.42 -34.59
C GLU A 152 24.55 -5.80 -33.11
N SER A 153 25.75 -5.83 -32.52
CA SER A 153 25.93 -6.19 -31.11
C SER A 153 25.21 -5.23 -30.14
N ALA A 154 25.14 -3.95 -30.49
CA ALA A 154 24.46 -2.92 -29.68
C ALA A 154 22.95 -3.20 -29.53
N PHE A 155 22.32 -3.74 -30.58
CA PHE A 155 20.89 -4.00 -30.60
C PHE A 155 20.48 -5.28 -29.86
N LYS A 156 21.40 -6.19 -29.55
CA LYS A 156 21.10 -7.41 -28.76
C LYS A 156 20.54 -7.07 -27.38
N VAL A 157 21.22 -6.17 -26.67
CA VAL A 157 20.79 -5.74 -25.33
C VAL A 157 19.58 -4.79 -25.40
N ARG A 158 19.51 -3.92 -26.42
CA ARG A 158 18.34 -3.04 -26.62
C ARG A 158 17.07 -3.84 -26.90
N HIS A 159 17.16 -4.87 -27.74
CA HIS A 159 16.04 -5.79 -28.03
C HIS A 159 15.45 -6.37 -26.74
N LEU A 160 16.30 -6.93 -25.87
CA LEU A 160 15.85 -7.47 -24.58
C LEU A 160 15.23 -6.39 -23.68
N LYS A 161 15.89 -5.23 -23.57
CA LYS A 161 15.38 -4.12 -22.75
C LYS A 161 14.03 -3.62 -23.23
N MET A 162 13.83 -3.54 -24.54
CA MET A 162 12.58 -3.15 -25.17
C MET A 162 11.48 -4.15 -24.83
N GLY A 163 11.70 -5.46 -25.01
CA GLY A 163 10.70 -6.48 -24.67
C GLY A 163 10.31 -6.50 -23.19
N ILE A 164 11.29 -6.32 -22.30
CA ILE A 164 11.04 -6.23 -20.85
C ILE A 164 10.23 -4.97 -20.51
N LYS A 165 10.54 -3.82 -21.13
CA LYS A 165 9.80 -2.58 -20.93
C LYS A 165 8.38 -2.67 -21.49
N LEU A 166 8.19 -3.24 -22.67
CA LEU A 166 6.87 -3.50 -23.26
C LEU A 166 6.02 -4.39 -22.36
N THR A 167 6.62 -5.43 -21.79
CA THR A 167 5.94 -6.29 -20.80
C THR A 167 5.42 -5.45 -19.63
N GLY A 168 6.25 -4.57 -19.06
CA GLY A 168 5.84 -3.67 -17.99
C GLY A 168 4.75 -2.68 -18.38
N ALA A 169 4.83 -2.13 -19.61
CA ALA A 169 3.85 -1.18 -20.13
C ALA A 169 2.47 -1.85 -20.36
N LEU A 170 2.43 -2.97 -21.07
CA LEU A 170 1.18 -3.71 -21.35
C LEU A 170 0.50 -4.21 -20.09
N THR A 171 1.27 -4.74 -19.14
CA THR A 171 0.73 -5.24 -17.87
C THR A 171 0.23 -4.12 -16.95
N SER A 172 0.76 -2.91 -17.10
CA SER A 172 0.27 -1.72 -16.38
C SER A 172 -0.89 -1.03 -17.08
N PHE A 173 -1.02 -1.21 -18.40
CA PHE A 173 -2.03 -0.57 -19.22
C PHE A 173 -3.41 -1.19 -19.03
N SER A 174 -3.57 -2.50 -19.24
CA SER A 174 -4.87 -3.18 -19.12
C SER A 174 -4.75 -4.56 -18.47
N PRO A 175 -5.66 -4.93 -17.54
CA PRO A 175 -5.67 -6.25 -16.91
C PRO A 175 -5.87 -7.39 -17.92
N ASP A 176 -6.64 -7.17 -18.98
CA ASP A 176 -6.87 -8.18 -20.02
C ASP A 176 -5.59 -8.52 -20.80
N PHE A 177 -4.77 -7.50 -21.07
CA PHE A 177 -3.51 -7.69 -21.80
C PHE A 177 -2.48 -8.37 -20.93
N ALA A 178 -2.48 -7.99 -19.66
CA ALA A 178 -1.66 -8.60 -18.65
C ALA A 178 -2.00 -10.11 -18.52
N LYS A 179 -3.28 -10.45 -18.48
CA LYS A 179 -3.78 -11.84 -18.50
C LYS A 179 -3.33 -12.58 -19.76
N LYS A 180 -3.50 -12.01 -20.96
CA LYS A 180 -3.03 -12.63 -22.22
C LYS A 180 -1.52 -12.92 -22.20
N LEU A 181 -0.69 -12.03 -21.66
CA LEU A 181 0.76 -12.24 -21.52
C LEU A 181 1.09 -13.35 -20.52
N ILE A 182 0.38 -13.41 -19.39
CA ILE A 182 0.56 -14.45 -18.38
C ILE A 182 0.25 -15.83 -18.92
N LEU A 183 -0.83 -15.97 -19.68
CA LEU A 183 -1.18 -17.25 -20.34
C LEU A 183 -0.12 -17.69 -21.35
N LYS A 184 0.70 -16.76 -21.87
CA LYS A 184 1.87 -17.05 -22.72
C LYS A 184 3.16 -17.27 -21.92
N ASP A 185 3.08 -17.49 -20.61
CA ASP A 185 4.21 -17.81 -19.72
C ASP A 185 5.25 -16.68 -19.57
N ILE A 186 4.82 -15.42 -19.70
CA ILE A 186 5.74 -14.26 -19.67
C ILE A 186 6.60 -14.20 -18.40
N GLN A 187 6.02 -14.52 -17.23
CA GLN A 187 6.74 -14.49 -15.95
C GLN A 187 7.89 -15.51 -15.93
N HIS A 188 7.65 -16.73 -16.43
CA HIS A 188 8.71 -17.73 -16.52
C HIS A 188 9.78 -17.34 -17.54
N LYS A 189 9.41 -16.71 -18.67
CA LYS A 189 10.38 -16.21 -19.66
C LYS A 189 11.26 -15.09 -19.10
N LEU A 190 10.68 -14.16 -18.34
CA LEU A 190 11.42 -13.14 -17.61
C LEU A 190 12.41 -13.78 -16.61
N ILE A 191 11.98 -14.79 -15.86
CA ILE A 191 12.88 -15.51 -14.93
C ILE A 191 13.97 -16.27 -15.70
N ASN A 192 13.68 -16.86 -16.87
CA ASN A 192 14.69 -17.50 -17.72
C ASN A 192 15.77 -16.50 -18.17
N LEU A 193 15.36 -15.31 -18.59
CA LEU A 193 16.31 -14.23 -18.91
C LEU A 193 17.13 -13.80 -17.69
N PHE A 194 16.51 -13.74 -16.51
CA PHE A 194 17.21 -13.32 -15.29
C PHE A 194 18.39 -14.25 -14.94
N VAL A 195 18.18 -15.56 -15.09
CA VAL A 195 19.19 -16.58 -14.77
C VAL A 195 20.17 -16.84 -15.91
N SER A 196 19.94 -16.26 -17.10
CA SER A 196 20.81 -16.53 -18.24
C SER A 196 22.24 -16.06 -17.97
N PRO A 197 23.25 -16.78 -18.49
CA PRO A 197 24.65 -16.46 -18.25
C PRO A 197 24.98 -15.07 -18.82
N TYR A 198 25.88 -14.35 -18.14
CA TYR A 198 26.35 -13.01 -18.52
C TYR A 198 25.27 -11.93 -18.65
N MET A 199 24.06 -12.16 -18.12
CA MET A 199 23.00 -11.15 -18.15
C MET A 199 23.43 -9.90 -17.36
N ALA A 200 23.40 -8.75 -18.03
CA ALA A 200 23.84 -7.49 -17.45
C ALA A 200 22.98 -7.09 -16.24
N PHE A 201 23.62 -6.53 -15.21
CA PHE A 201 22.96 -6.12 -13.97
C PHE A 201 21.77 -5.17 -14.21
N SER A 202 21.91 -4.21 -15.14
CA SER A 202 20.84 -3.28 -15.49
C SER A 202 19.62 -3.97 -16.10
N VAL A 203 19.82 -5.04 -16.87
CA VAL A 203 18.72 -5.85 -17.43
C VAL A 203 18.06 -6.68 -16.33
N LYS A 204 18.83 -7.26 -15.41
CA LYS A 204 18.26 -7.98 -14.24
C LYS A 204 17.34 -7.09 -13.40
N LEU A 205 17.71 -5.82 -13.18
CA LEU A 205 16.83 -4.87 -12.48
C LEU A 205 15.53 -4.60 -13.26
N LEU A 206 15.63 -4.39 -14.59
CA LEU A 206 14.44 -4.20 -15.43
C LEU A 206 13.52 -5.42 -15.40
N ILE A 207 14.08 -6.63 -15.35
CA ILE A 207 13.31 -7.87 -15.23
C ILE A 207 12.52 -7.89 -13.91
N VAL A 208 13.15 -7.56 -12.79
CA VAL A 208 12.46 -7.51 -11.49
C VAL A 208 11.35 -6.46 -11.50
N GLN A 209 11.60 -5.30 -12.12
CA GLN A 209 10.57 -4.26 -12.30
C GLN A 209 9.40 -4.74 -13.16
N ALA A 210 9.66 -5.45 -14.27
CA ALA A 210 8.61 -6.01 -15.11
C ALA A 210 7.82 -7.11 -14.37
N LEU A 211 8.49 -7.98 -13.61
CA LEU A 211 7.84 -8.98 -12.75
C LEU A 211 6.92 -8.31 -11.72
N ASP A 212 7.38 -7.21 -11.10
CA ASP A 212 6.56 -6.42 -10.17
C ASP A 212 5.26 -5.90 -10.80
N LYS A 213 5.32 -5.48 -12.07
CA LYS A 213 4.11 -5.06 -12.82
C LYS A 213 3.19 -6.24 -13.15
N THR A 214 3.75 -7.41 -13.45
CA THR A 214 2.94 -8.59 -13.78
C THR A 214 2.12 -9.13 -12.59
N VAL A 215 2.51 -8.84 -11.35
CA VAL A 215 1.80 -9.27 -10.14
C VAL A 215 0.88 -8.19 -9.55
N ARG A 216 0.64 -7.10 -10.29
CA ARG A 216 -0.27 -6.02 -9.85
C ARG A 216 -1.71 -6.51 -9.65
N PHE A 217 -2.14 -7.49 -10.44
CA PHE A 217 -3.51 -7.99 -10.47
C PHE A 217 -3.56 -9.47 -10.07
N ILE A 218 -4.76 -9.91 -9.69
CA ILE A 218 -4.97 -11.21 -9.04
C ILE A 218 -4.55 -12.40 -9.92
N ASP A 219 -4.85 -12.37 -11.22
CA ASP A 219 -4.49 -13.45 -12.14
C ASP A 219 -2.96 -13.63 -12.22
N GLY A 220 -2.22 -12.52 -12.32
CA GLY A 220 -0.77 -12.54 -12.39
C GLY A 220 -0.10 -12.96 -11.09
N LEU A 221 -0.67 -12.57 -9.96
CA LEU A 221 -0.18 -13.02 -8.67
C LEU A 221 -0.46 -14.51 -8.43
N ASN A 222 -1.68 -14.97 -8.74
CA ASN A 222 -2.01 -16.39 -8.63
C ASN A 222 -1.12 -17.24 -9.56
N TRP A 223 -0.85 -16.75 -10.78
CA TRP A 223 0.10 -17.42 -11.68
C TRP A 223 1.51 -17.46 -11.06
N PHE A 224 1.95 -16.35 -10.47
CA PHE A 224 3.26 -16.31 -9.85
C PHE A 224 3.39 -17.33 -8.69
N LEU A 225 2.33 -17.46 -7.88
CA LEU A 225 2.27 -18.35 -6.72
C LEU A 225 2.02 -19.82 -7.07
N GLY A 226 1.53 -20.14 -8.27
CA GLY A 226 1.19 -21.52 -8.64
C GLY A 226 -0.26 -21.91 -8.33
N THR A 227 -1.15 -20.94 -8.10
CA THR A 227 -2.55 -21.17 -7.67
C THR A 227 -3.57 -20.83 -8.75
N HIS A 228 -3.12 -20.49 -9.96
CA HIS A 228 -4.01 -20.10 -11.06
C HIS A 228 -4.63 -21.33 -11.77
N THR A 229 -5.89 -21.24 -12.16
CA THR A 229 -6.67 -22.37 -12.73
C THR A 229 -6.06 -22.96 -14.00
N ASN A 230 -5.54 -22.11 -14.89
CA ASN A 230 -4.94 -22.53 -16.17
C ASN A 230 -3.47 -22.98 -16.06
N GLN A 231 -2.93 -23.19 -14.86
CA GLN A 231 -1.54 -23.63 -14.71
C GLN A 231 -1.36 -25.13 -14.82
N ILE A 232 -0.19 -25.53 -15.32
CA ILE A 232 0.20 -26.93 -15.41
C ILE A 232 0.49 -27.45 -14.00
N PRO A 233 -0.25 -28.48 -13.52
CA PRO A 233 0.01 -29.09 -12.23
C PRO A 233 1.44 -29.64 -12.15
N ASN A 234 2.08 -29.58 -10.98
CA ASN A 234 3.43 -30.08 -10.69
C ASN A 234 4.59 -29.39 -11.45
N LYS A 235 4.34 -28.29 -12.16
CA LYS A 235 5.41 -27.42 -12.66
C LYS A 235 5.94 -26.54 -11.52
N GLN A 236 7.25 -26.37 -11.46
CA GLN A 236 7.88 -25.45 -10.51
C GLN A 236 7.34 -24.02 -10.69
N THR A 237 6.89 -23.40 -9.60
CA THR A 237 6.22 -22.09 -9.66
C THR A 237 7.22 -20.94 -9.84
N CYS A 238 6.77 -19.80 -10.34
CA CYS A 238 7.62 -18.60 -10.43
C CYS A 238 8.16 -18.19 -9.05
N TYR A 239 7.32 -18.29 -8.01
CA TYR A 239 7.70 -18.03 -6.62
C TYR A 239 8.85 -18.93 -6.15
N GLN A 240 8.74 -20.25 -6.35
CA GLN A 240 9.80 -21.21 -6.01
C GLN A 240 11.11 -20.90 -6.74
N ARG A 241 11.03 -20.60 -8.05
CA ARG A 241 12.19 -20.24 -8.86
C ARG A 241 12.90 -18.97 -8.36
N VAL A 242 12.14 -17.95 -7.97
CA VAL A 242 12.70 -16.71 -7.43
C VAL A 242 13.32 -16.92 -6.04
N LEU A 243 12.74 -17.77 -5.20
CA LEU A 243 13.36 -18.18 -3.93
C LEU A 243 14.70 -18.89 -4.14
N GLU A 244 14.77 -19.84 -5.08
CA GLU A 244 16.02 -20.53 -5.42
C GLU A 244 17.09 -19.56 -5.92
N ILE A 245 16.71 -18.58 -6.75
CA ILE A 245 17.60 -17.50 -7.19
C ILE A 245 18.17 -16.72 -5.99
N MET A 246 17.33 -16.42 -4.99
CA MET A 246 17.72 -15.69 -3.79
C MET A 246 18.62 -16.49 -2.85
N MET A 247 18.50 -17.83 -2.84
CA MET A 247 19.40 -18.71 -2.08
C MET A 247 20.80 -18.78 -2.70
N GLY A 248 20.94 -18.45 -3.99
CA GLY A 248 22.21 -18.37 -4.68
C GLY A 248 22.98 -17.06 -4.43
N LYS A 249 24.25 -17.02 -4.88
CA LYS A 249 25.07 -15.80 -4.84
C LYS A 249 24.55 -14.78 -5.84
N GLN A 250 24.05 -13.65 -5.35
CA GLN A 250 23.61 -12.52 -6.16
C GLN A 250 24.41 -11.25 -5.82
N LEU A 251 24.38 -10.28 -6.73
CA LEU A 251 24.86 -8.93 -6.44
C LEU A 251 23.95 -8.29 -5.38
N VAL A 252 24.52 -7.55 -4.43
CA VAL A 252 23.79 -6.95 -3.29
C VAL A 252 22.52 -6.21 -3.75
N ARG A 253 22.63 -5.34 -4.76
CA ARG A 253 21.49 -4.58 -5.28
C ARG A 253 20.40 -5.46 -5.89
N THR A 254 20.77 -6.58 -6.50
CA THR A 254 19.83 -7.57 -7.04
C THR A 254 19.11 -8.29 -5.91
N THR A 255 19.82 -8.68 -4.84
CA THR A 255 19.22 -9.27 -3.64
C THR A 255 18.21 -8.33 -3.00
N VAL A 256 18.53 -7.04 -2.88
CA VAL A 256 17.60 -6.03 -2.35
C VAL A 256 16.35 -5.93 -3.21
N ALA A 257 16.51 -5.83 -4.54
CA ALA A 257 15.37 -5.74 -5.45
C ALA A 257 14.44 -6.97 -5.37
N LEU A 258 15.02 -8.18 -5.38
CA LEU A 258 14.25 -9.43 -5.23
C LEU A 258 13.59 -9.53 -3.84
N SER A 259 14.28 -9.12 -2.78
CA SER A 259 13.73 -9.12 -1.42
C SER A 259 12.52 -8.19 -1.31
N CYS A 260 12.61 -6.98 -1.83
CA CYS A 260 11.47 -6.04 -1.85
C CYS A 260 10.29 -6.62 -2.63
N PHE A 261 10.56 -7.23 -3.79
CA PHE A 261 9.54 -7.88 -4.60
C PHE A 261 8.85 -9.05 -3.86
N LEU A 262 9.62 -9.95 -3.24
CA LEU A 262 9.03 -11.06 -2.48
C LEU A 262 8.28 -10.59 -1.22
N LYS A 263 8.77 -9.54 -0.53
CA LYS A 263 8.07 -8.94 0.61
C LYS A 263 6.69 -8.42 0.20
N LYS A 264 6.58 -7.75 -0.96
CA LYS A 264 5.28 -7.29 -1.50
C LYS A 264 4.30 -8.47 -1.68
N ILE A 265 4.77 -9.56 -2.27
CA ILE A 265 3.97 -10.78 -2.46
C ILE A 265 3.54 -11.37 -1.12
N HIS A 266 4.47 -11.49 -0.18
CA HIS A 266 4.18 -12.04 1.14
C HIS A 266 3.17 -11.18 1.92
N VAL A 267 3.29 -9.86 1.88
CA VAL A 267 2.32 -8.95 2.48
C VAL A 267 0.93 -9.18 1.88
N PHE A 268 0.82 -9.35 0.57
CA PHE A 268 -0.47 -9.68 -0.05
C PHE A 268 -1.05 -11.02 0.46
N GLU A 269 -0.23 -12.07 0.56
CA GLU A 269 -0.68 -13.37 1.09
C GLU A 269 -1.17 -13.25 2.54
N VAL A 270 -0.44 -12.52 3.38
CA VAL A 270 -0.82 -12.25 4.77
C VAL A 270 -2.15 -11.49 4.82
N LEU A 271 -2.33 -10.43 4.02
CA LEU A 271 -3.57 -9.67 3.96
C LEU A 271 -4.76 -10.51 3.45
N LYS A 272 -4.53 -11.39 2.48
CA LYS A 272 -5.56 -12.32 1.99
C LYS A 272 -5.96 -13.33 3.05
N ASN A 273 -4.99 -13.89 3.78
CA ASN A 273 -5.25 -14.80 4.89
C ASN A 273 -5.97 -14.08 6.03
N PHE A 274 -5.59 -12.84 6.32
CA PHE A 274 -6.26 -12.00 7.31
C PHE A 274 -7.72 -11.75 6.91
N SER A 275 -7.97 -11.31 5.67
CA SER A 275 -9.32 -11.11 5.13
C SER A 275 -10.16 -12.40 5.23
N ARG A 276 -9.62 -13.54 4.82
CA ARG A 276 -10.30 -14.85 4.96
C ARG A 276 -10.62 -15.18 6.43
N THR A 277 -9.71 -14.89 7.33
CA THR A 277 -9.91 -15.11 8.77
C THR A 277 -11.01 -14.21 9.30
N VAL A 278 -11.02 -12.92 8.93
CA VAL A 278 -12.08 -11.97 9.28
C VAL A 278 -13.42 -12.44 8.72
N THR A 279 -13.50 -12.79 7.43
CA THR A 279 -14.73 -13.31 6.82
C THR A 279 -15.21 -14.60 7.50
N ASN A 280 -14.31 -15.50 7.89
CA ASN A 280 -14.66 -16.69 8.65
C ASN A 280 -15.20 -16.35 10.04
N ILE A 281 -14.61 -15.37 10.74
CA ILE A 281 -15.10 -14.90 12.04
C ILE A 281 -16.49 -14.28 11.88
N VAL A 282 -16.70 -13.41 10.88
CA VAL A 282 -17.99 -12.80 10.57
C VAL A 282 -19.04 -13.86 10.23
N ASN A 283 -18.71 -14.83 9.37
CA ASN A 283 -19.62 -15.91 9.01
C ASN A 283 -19.90 -16.87 10.18
N SER A 284 -18.93 -17.06 11.08
CA SER A 284 -19.13 -17.81 12.33
C SER A 284 -19.93 -17.01 13.37
N SER A 285 -19.97 -15.68 13.23
CA SER A 285 -20.71 -14.77 14.10
C SER A 285 -22.19 -14.66 13.76
N SER A 286 -22.56 -14.79 12.49
CA SER A 286 -23.96 -14.87 12.04
C SER A 286 -24.65 -16.22 12.35
N THR A 287 -23.94 -17.18 12.95
CA THR A 287 -24.48 -18.49 13.38
C THR A 287 -24.41 -18.76 14.89
N ASN A 288 -23.83 -17.88 15.72
CA ASN A 288 -23.66 -18.10 17.17
C ASN A 288 -23.71 -16.78 17.97
N GLU A 289 -24.87 -16.12 18.02
CA GLU A 289 -25.07 -14.89 18.80
C GLU A 289 -24.72 -15.07 20.29
N ASP A 290 -24.95 -16.24 20.87
CA ASP A 290 -24.78 -16.47 22.33
C ASP A 290 -23.32 -16.65 22.79
N LYS A 291 -22.43 -17.21 21.95
CA LYS A 291 -21.01 -17.46 22.33
C LYS A 291 -20.11 -16.24 22.13
N ILE A 292 -20.53 -15.30 21.28
CA ILE A 292 -19.77 -14.07 21.00
C ILE A 292 -19.98 -13.06 22.11
N ASN A 293 -21.20 -12.95 22.64
CA ASN A 293 -21.44 -12.14 23.83
C ASN A 293 -20.51 -12.56 24.97
N THR A 294 -20.34 -13.86 25.24
CA THR A 294 -19.43 -14.30 26.32
C THR A 294 -17.96 -13.90 26.10
N LYS A 295 -17.41 -14.03 24.87
CA LYS A 295 -16.00 -13.70 24.62
C LYS A 295 -15.74 -12.20 24.45
N LEU A 296 -16.69 -11.45 23.89
CA LEU A 296 -16.59 -9.99 23.83
C LEU A 296 -16.75 -9.38 25.22
N THR A 297 -17.64 -9.91 26.07
CA THR A 297 -17.72 -9.51 27.49
C THR A 297 -16.40 -9.79 28.20
N GLU A 298 -15.77 -10.96 27.98
CA GLU A 298 -14.45 -11.25 28.55
C GLU A 298 -13.40 -10.22 28.10
N ILE A 299 -13.30 -9.90 26.81
CA ILE A 299 -12.33 -8.90 26.29
C ILE A 299 -12.67 -7.48 26.78
N GLN A 300 -13.95 -7.14 26.90
CA GLN A 300 -14.40 -5.89 27.46
C GLN A 300 -13.97 -5.75 28.92
N ASP A 301 -14.03 -6.83 29.71
CA ASP A 301 -13.56 -6.86 31.08
C ASP A 301 -12.03 -6.69 31.17
N TRP A 302 -11.25 -7.25 30.23
CA TRP A 302 -9.80 -7.03 30.14
C TRP A 302 -9.44 -5.57 29.83
N LEU A 303 -10.25 -4.89 29.03
CA LEU A 303 -10.01 -3.54 28.53
C LEU A 303 -10.73 -2.44 29.32
N ALA A 304 -11.55 -2.79 30.32
CA ALA A 304 -12.28 -1.84 31.15
C ALA A 304 -11.40 -0.73 31.76
N PRO A 305 -10.16 -1.00 32.25
CA PRO A 305 -9.25 0.05 32.72
C PRO A 305 -8.90 1.09 31.65
N CYS A 306 -8.72 0.65 30.40
CA CYS A 306 -8.25 1.46 29.28
C CYS A 306 -9.30 2.48 28.78
N GLN A 307 -10.56 2.35 29.17
CA GLN A 307 -11.63 3.20 28.62
C GLN A 307 -11.64 4.65 29.15
N LYS A 308 -11.02 4.91 30.31
CA LYS A 308 -11.14 6.20 31.02
C LYS A 308 -9.80 6.82 31.46
N GLN A 309 -8.67 6.34 30.96
CA GLN A 309 -7.35 6.66 31.51
C GLN A 309 -6.42 7.32 30.49
N SER A 310 -5.72 8.37 30.92
CA SER A 310 -4.53 8.87 30.22
C SER A 310 -3.35 7.95 30.50
N TYR A 311 -2.64 7.51 29.48
CA TYR A 311 -1.57 6.51 29.57
C TYR A 311 -0.19 7.07 29.96
N GLY A 312 -0.14 8.34 30.37
CA GLY A 312 1.05 9.01 30.90
C GLY A 312 0.96 9.28 32.41
N TYR A 313 1.91 10.04 32.94
CA TYR A 313 1.92 10.43 34.37
C TYR A 313 0.69 11.26 34.78
N GLU A 314 0.06 11.95 33.83
CA GLU A 314 -1.19 12.70 34.03
C GLU A 314 -2.37 11.81 34.46
N GLY A 315 -2.37 10.53 34.08
CA GLY A 315 -3.41 9.57 34.45
C GLY A 315 -3.08 8.73 35.69
N LEU A 316 -1.94 8.94 36.34
CA LEU A 316 -1.44 8.07 37.40
C LEU A 316 -2.37 7.99 38.61
N SER A 317 -2.94 9.12 39.04
CA SER A 317 -3.91 9.15 40.14
C SER A 317 -5.15 8.30 39.85
N SER A 318 -5.66 8.35 38.62
CA SER A 318 -6.80 7.53 38.19
C SER A 318 -6.44 6.03 38.14
N MET A 319 -5.22 5.68 37.72
CA MET A 319 -4.74 4.29 37.73
C MET A 319 -4.56 3.75 39.15
N ILE A 320 -4.08 4.58 40.08
CA ILE A 320 -3.96 4.24 41.51
C ILE A 320 -5.33 3.97 42.12
N ASN A 321 -6.32 4.83 41.85
CA ASN A 321 -7.68 4.63 42.35
C ASN A 321 -8.31 3.36 41.77
N LEU A 322 -8.05 3.05 40.50
CA LEU A 322 -8.53 1.81 39.89
C LEU A 322 -7.80 0.58 40.46
N LEU A 323 -6.51 0.66 40.77
CA LEU A 323 -5.77 -0.40 41.46
C LEU A 323 -6.43 -0.71 42.81
N LYS A 324 -6.73 0.32 43.62
CA LYS A 324 -7.40 0.17 44.91
C LYS A 324 -8.75 -0.54 44.75
N HIS A 325 -9.61 -0.03 43.88
CA HIS A 325 -10.94 -0.59 43.63
C HIS A 325 -10.88 -2.04 43.11
N THR A 326 -9.99 -2.34 42.16
CA THR A 326 -9.86 -3.69 41.60
C THR A 326 -9.19 -4.68 42.56
N SER A 327 -8.43 -4.19 43.55
CA SER A 327 -7.81 -5.03 44.59
C SER A 327 -8.78 -5.48 45.70
N GLU A 328 -9.90 -4.78 45.90
CA GLU A 328 -10.91 -5.18 46.89
C GLU A 328 -11.53 -6.55 46.57
N GLU A 329 -11.59 -6.91 45.27
CA GLU A 329 -12.14 -8.18 44.79
C GLU A 329 -11.05 -9.19 44.41
N ILE A 330 -9.85 -9.12 45.00
CA ILE A 330 -8.70 -9.93 44.56
C ILE A 330 -8.95 -11.44 44.53
N GLN A 331 -9.80 -11.95 45.43
CA GLN A 331 -10.18 -13.37 45.49
C GLN A 331 -10.84 -13.88 44.19
N LYS A 332 -11.46 -12.97 43.42
CA LYS A 332 -12.09 -13.28 42.13
C LYS A 332 -11.13 -13.22 40.94
N GLN A 333 -9.86 -12.87 41.17
CA GLN A 333 -8.86 -12.60 40.12
C GLN A 333 -9.41 -11.69 39.00
N PRO A 334 -9.83 -10.45 39.33
CA PRO A 334 -10.47 -9.59 38.35
C PRO A 334 -9.52 -9.27 37.19
N MET A 335 -9.93 -9.58 35.96
CA MET A 335 -9.17 -9.28 34.73
C MET A 335 -8.72 -7.80 34.63
N PRO A 336 -9.53 -6.81 35.06
CA PRO A 336 -9.11 -5.40 35.14
C PRO A 336 -7.84 -5.17 35.98
N LEU A 337 -7.65 -5.92 37.07
CA LEU A 337 -6.49 -5.76 37.97
C LEU A 337 -5.19 -6.08 37.25
N VAL A 338 -5.18 -7.11 36.40
CA VAL A 338 -3.99 -7.50 35.62
C VAL A 338 -3.60 -6.40 34.64
N THR A 339 -4.57 -5.78 33.99
CA THR A 339 -4.32 -4.68 33.03
C THR A 339 -3.79 -3.44 33.76
N VAL A 340 -4.36 -3.07 34.91
CA VAL A 340 -3.87 -1.94 35.73
C VAL A 340 -2.43 -2.17 36.19
N LEU A 341 -2.11 -3.37 36.66
CA LEU A 341 -0.75 -3.72 37.08
C LEU A 341 0.26 -3.65 35.93
N ARG A 342 -0.12 -4.04 34.71
CA ARG A 342 0.73 -3.92 33.51
C ARG A 342 1.00 -2.46 33.13
N LEU A 343 -0.02 -1.61 33.21
CA LEU A 343 0.13 -0.18 32.93
C LEU A 343 1.04 0.49 33.96
N LEU A 344 0.82 0.20 35.25
CA LEU A 344 1.67 0.71 36.34
C LEU A 344 3.10 0.17 36.26
N HIS A 345 3.29 -1.10 35.85
CA HIS A 345 4.61 -1.67 35.61
C HIS A 345 5.40 -0.86 34.58
N ASN A 346 4.77 -0.49 33.45
CA ASN A 346 5.43 0.29 32.41
C ASN A 346 5.80 1.73 32.84
N LEU A 347 5.10 2.28 33.84
CA LEU A 347 5.31 3.63 34.36
C LEU A 347 6.25 3.68 35.57
N ALA A 348 6.32 2.61 36.36
CA ALA A 348 7.05 2.56 37.62
C ALA A 348 8.30 1.68 37.58
N ILE A 349 8.45 0.79 36.59
CA ILE A 349 9.56 -0.16 36.51
C ILE A 349 10.32 0.03 35.18
N PRO A 350 11.65 0.19 35.22
CA PRO A 350 12.47 0.26 34.01
C PRO A 350 12.50 -1.09 33.28
N SER A 351 12.50 -1.05 31.95
CA SER A 351 12.63 -2.26 31.12
C SER A 351 14.03 -2.89 31.26
N ASP A 352 14.12 -4.23 31.26
CA ASP A 352 15.35 -5.04 31.39
C ASP A 352 16.35 -4.93 30.21
N THR A 353 16.16 -3.96 29.31
CA THR A 353 17.08 -3.75 28.19
C THR A 353 18.44 -3.28 28.71
N ARG A 354 19.44 -4.18 28.64
CA ARG A 354 20.86 -3.84 28.83
C ARG A 354 21.22 -2.75 27.83
N PHE A 355 21.36 -1.51 28.29
CA PHE A 355 21.69 -0.38 27.43
C PHE A 355 23.19 -0.38 27.09
N PRO A 356 23.59 -0.27 25.81
CA PRO A 356 24.99 -0.16 25.40
C PRO A 356 25.61 1.24 25.53
N ASP A 357 24.86 2.29 25.87
CA ASP A 357 25.37 3.66 25.76
C ASP A 357 25.42 4.40 27.10
N GLU A 358 26.60 4.97 27.39
CA GLU A 358 27.00 5.76 28.57
C GLU A 358 26.30 7.13 28.68
N ASN A 359 24.98 7.19 28.51
CA ASN A 359 24.22 8.40 28.78
C ASN A 359 23.45 8.28 30.11
N PRO A 360 23.60 9.23 31.05
CA PRO A 360 22.83 9.23 32.29
C PRO A 360 21.35 9.39 31.95
N LYS A 361 20.54 8.36 32.25
CA LYS A 361 19.09 8.40 32.05
C LYS A 361 18.40 9.02 33.26
N GLU A 362 17.54 9.98 32.96
CA GLU A 362 16.64 10.63 33.90
C GLU A 362 15.81 9.61 34.72
N LEU A 363 15.54 9.93 35.99
CA LEU A 363 14.78 9.13 36.96
C LEU A 363 13.27 9.10 36.66
N LYS A 364 12.89 8.82 35.41
CA LYS A 364 11.49 8.89 34.93
C LYS A 364 10.53 8.07 35.81
N TYR A 365 10.97 6.87 36.21
CA TYR A 365 10.20 5.94 37.03
C TYR A 365 10.07 6.34 38.52
N LYS A 366 10.91 7.26 39.02
CA LYS A 366 10.92 7.65 40.44
C LYS A 366 9.66 8.40 40.84
N TYR A 367 9.11 9.21 39.95
CA TYR A 367 7.87 9.96 40.19
C TYR A 367 6.70 9.00 40.44
N ALA A 368 6.50 8.01 39.57
CA ALA A 368 5.43 7.04 39.73
C ALA A 368 5.57 6.17 41.00
N LEU A 369 6.80 5.81 41.38
CA LEU A 369 7.05 5.07 42.62
C LEU A 369 6.75 5.89 43.88
N ILE A 370 7.08 7.18 43.87
CA ILE A 370 6.78 8.09 44.99
C ILE A 370 5.26 8.27 45.13
N GLU A 371 4.55 8.45 44.03
CA GLU A 371 3.09 8.59 44.01
C GLU A 371 2.37 7.30 44.45
N LEU A 372 2.86 6.12 44.04
CA LEU A 372 2.34 4.84 44.54
C LEU A 372 2.56 4.68 46.05
N TYR A 373 3.71 5.12 46.56
CA TYR A 373 4.02 5.07 47.98
C TYR A 373 3.20 6.09 48.79
N SER A 374 3.07 7.33 48.31
CA SER A 374 2.28 8.38 48.96
C SER A 374 0.78 8.04 49.01
N ALA A 375 0.30 7.27 48.04
CA ALA A 375 -1.08 6.80 48.00
C ALA A 375 -1.32 5.48 48.76
N ASP A 376 -0.39 5.03 49.62
CA ASP A 376 -0.50 3.80 50.41
C ASP A 376 -0.77 2.54 49.57
N CYS A 377 -0.16 2.41 48.39
CA CYS A 377 -0.34 1.22 47.55
C CYS A 377 0.52 0.02 47.99
N LEU A 378 1.51 0.21 48.86
CA LEU A 378 2.42 -0.86 49.27
C LEU A 378 1.72 -2.05 49.97
N PRO A 379 0.80 -1.85 50.95
CA PRO A 379 0.04 -2.95 51.53
C PRO A 379 -0.86 -3.68 50.52
N ILE A 380 -1.37 -2.95 49.52
CA ILE A 380 -2.22 -3.50 48.45
C ILE A 380 -1.39 -4.41 47.55
N LEU A 381 -0.21 -3.95 47.12
CA LEU A 381 0.72 -4.73 46.33
C LEU A 381 1.22 -5.98 47.08
N MET A 382 1.44 -5.87 48.39
CA MET A 382 1.81 -7.02 49.23
C MET A 382 0.67 -8.05 49.34
N THR A 383 -0.58 -7.58 49.47
CA THR A 383 -1.77 -8.45 49.44
C THR A 383 -1.93 -9.13 48.08
N ILE A 384 -1.54 -8.48 46.98
CA ILE A 384 -1.56 -9.07 45.63
C ILE A 384 -0.50 -10.15 45.42
N LEU A 385 0.63 -10.05 46.13
CA LEU A 385 1.73 -11.01 46.03
C LEU A 385 1.56 -12.27 46.89
N GLN A 386 0.66 -12.23 47.87
CA GLN A 386 0.31 -13.35 48.76
C GLN A 386 -0.83 -14.17 48.16
#